data_AF-A0A6I8UYX6-F1
#
_entry.id   AF-A0A6I8UYX6-F1
#
_cell.length_a   1.000
_cell.length_b   1.000
_cell.length_c   1.000
_cell.angle_alpha   90.00
_cell.angle_beta   90.00
_cell.angle_gamma   90.00
#
_symmetry.space_group_name_H-M   'P 1'
#
loop_
_entity.id
_entity.type
_entity.pdbx_description
1 polymer ?
#
loop_
_entity_poly.entity_id
_entity_poly.type
_entity_poly.pdbx_seq_one_letter_code
_entity_poly.pdbx_strand_id
1 'polypeptide(L)'
;MDTKEKPQWETDSKPQPQVETQTELLSQQQSQQLTDGLVETTIPTRRLRRLGPPMPPDDMLRLSIADNLMQIVGNMTNDEYQRQCCEIFQVSELTHGVHGQILAALQHIDEQRQRPGGHR
;
A
#
# COMPACT_ATOMS: atom_id res chain seq x y z
N MET A 1 37.68 -39.08 -8.64
CA MET A 1 36.62 -40.06 -8.95
C MET A 1 35.57 -39.95 -7.88
N ASP A 2 34.37 -39.70 -8.34
CA ASP A 2 33.14 -39.30 -7.68
C ASP A 2 32.59 -40.35 -6.71
N THR A 3 31.97 -39.90 -5.62
CA THR A 3 30.68 -40.43 -5.20
C THR A 3 29.85 -39.36 -4.50
N LYS A 4 28.70 -39.10 -5.10
CA LYS A 4 27.65 -38.16 -4.75
C LYS A 4 26.65 -38.89 -3.86
N GLU A 5 26.39 -38.38 -2.65
CA GLU A 5 25.31 -38.91 -1.80
C GLU A 5 24.36 -37.78 -1.38
N LYS A 6 23.09 -37.96 -1.74
CA LYS A 6 21.97 -37.04 -1.55
C LYS A 6 21.49 -37.10 -0.09
N PRO A 7 21.01 -36.00 0.52
CA PRO A 7 20.09 -36.09 1.63
C PRO A 7 18.68 -36.43 1.12
N GLN A 8 18.39 -37.72 1.24
CA GLN A 8 17.10 -38.40 1.44
C GLN A 8 15.93 -37.50 1.88
N TRP A 9 15.02 -37.19 0.96
CA TRP A 9 13.74 -36.51 1.22
C TRP A 9 12.61 -37.47 1.63
N GLU A 10 12.93 -38.64 2.22
CA GLU A 10 11.90 -39.58 2.67
C GLU A 10 11.98 -39.75 4.19
N THR A 11 11.09 -39.06 4.89
CA THR A 11 10.44 -39.66 6.05
C THR A 11 8.95 -39.38 5.92
N ASP A 12 8.27 -40.48 5.62
CA ASP A 12 6.84 -40.65 5.56
C ASP A 12 6.16 -40.13 6.84
N SER A 13 5.25 -39.16 6.69
CA SER A 13 4.09 -38.98 7.56
C SER A 13 3.06 -38.12 6.84
N LYS A 14 2.05 -38.82 6.31
CA LYS A 14 0.78 -38.30 5.78
C LYS A 14 -0.03 -37.59 6.91
N PRO A 15 -1.13 -36.88 6.59
CA PRO A 15 -1.26 -35.42 6.61
C PRO A 15 -2.12 -34.90 7.80
N GLN A 16 -1.78 -33.73 8.35
CA GLN A 16 -2.73 -32.95 9.18
C GLN A 16 -3.22 -31.74 8.37
N PRO A 17 -4.52 -31.66 7.99
CA PRO A 17 -5.05 -30.55 7.20
C PRO A 17 -5.86 -29.61 8.09
N GLN A 18 -5.25 -28.65 8.80
CA GLN A 18 -6.04 -27.80 9.71
C GLN A 18 -5.68 -26.31 9.79
N VAL A 19 -4.82 -25.75 8.93
CA VAL A 19 -4.58 -24.28 8.93
C VAL A 19 -4.57 -23.68 7.51
N GLU A 20 -5.46 -24.16 6.64
CA GLU A 20 -5.66 -23.51 5.32
C GLU A 20 -7.11 -23.07 5.10
N THR A 21 -8.04 -23.47 5.97
CA THR A 21 -9.48 -23.26 5.74
C THR A 21 -9.97 -21.84 6.03
N GLN A 22 -9.16 -20.99 6.67
CA GLN A 22 -9.58 -19.60 6.96
C GLN A 22 -9.18 -18.60 5.87
N THR A 23 -8.02 -18.78 5.22
CA THR A 23 -7.52 -17.84 4.22
C THR A 23 -8.28 -17.96 2.90
N GLU A 24 -8.69 -19.18 2.53
CA GLU A 24 -9.43 -19.40 1.28
C GLU A 24 -10.87 -18.89 1.34
N LEU A 25 -11.53 -18.98 2.51
CA LEU A 25 -12.90 -18.49 2.68
C LEU A 25 -12.99 -16.96 2.57
N LEU A 26 -11.95 -16.25 3.02
CA LEU A 26 -11.86 -14.79 2.92
C LEU A 26 -11.55 -14.33 1.48
N SER A 27 -10.73 -15.10 0.75
CA SER A 27 -10.43 -14.86 -0.67
C SER A 27 -11.65 -15.16 -1.57
N GLN A 28 -12.37 -16.27 -1.33
CA GLN A 28 -13.60 -16.59 -2.07
C GLN A 28 -14.75 -15.63 -1.78
N GLN A 29 -14.85 -15.08 -0.57
CA GLN A 29 -15.89 -14.10 -0.24
C GLN A 29 -15.65 -12.75 -0.94
N GLN A 30 -14.39 -12.35 -1.18
CA GLN A 30 -14.10 -11.15 -1.96
C GLN A 30 -14.41 -11.31 -3.45
N SER A 31 -14.15 -12.48 -4.05
CA SER A 31 -14.42 -12.69 -5.49
C SER A 31 -15.91 -12.73 -5.84
N GLN A 32 -16.78 -13.20 -4.94
CA GLN A 32 -18.23 -13.28 -5.21
C GLN A 32 -18.94 -11.91 -5.20
N GLN A 33 -18.34 -10.85 -4.65
CA GLN A 33 -18.93 -9.50 -4.68
C GLN A 33 -18.71 -8.74 -5.99
N LEU A 34 -17.97 -9.30 -6.95
CA LEU A 34 -17.68 -8.64 -8.23
C LEU A 34 -18.55 -9.11 -9.41
N THR A 35 -19.41 -10.12 -9.24
CA THR A 35 -20.10 -10.75 -10.39
C THR A 35 -21.59 -11.03 -10.25
N ASP A 36 -22.27 -10.62 -9.18
CA ASP A 36 -23.73 -10.80 -9.09
C ASP A 36 -24.49 -9.51 -9.42
N GLY A 37 -24.89 -9.39 -10.69
CA GLY A 37 -25.77 -8.31 -11.12
C GLY A 37 -25.95 -8.09 -12.62
N LEU A 38 -25.64 -9.06 -13.48
CA LEU A 38 -26.05 -9.02 -14.89
C LEU A 38 -26.97 -10.22 -15.20
N VAL A 39 -28.14 -10.23 -14.57
CA VAL A 39 -29.30 -10.85 -15.17
C VAL A 39 -30.05 -9.79 -15.97
N GLU A 40 -30.22 -10.11 -17.24
CA GLU A 40 -30.97 -9.37 -18.23
C GLU A 40 -32.40 -9.12 -17.73
N THR A 41 -32.74 -7.87 -17.44
CA THR A 41 -34.13 -7.44 -17.33
C THR A 41 -34.25 -6.08 -17.98
N THR A 42 -34.99 -6.07 -19.10
CA THR A 42 -35.37 -4.94 -19.91
C THR A 42 -36.25 -3.96 -19.14
N ILE A 43 -35.63 -3.11 -18.31
CA ILE A 43 -36.24 -1.88 -17.80
C ILE A 43 -35.19 -0.77 -17.92
N PRO A 44 -35.52 0.41 -18.50
CA PRO A 44 -34.59 1.53 -18.55
C PRO A 44 -34.52 2.17 -17.16
N THR A 45 -33.95 1.46 -16.21
CA THR A 45 -33.59 1.98 -14.89
C THR A 45 -32.39 2.88 -15.12
N ARG A 46 -32.65 4.18 -15.27
CA ARG A 46 -31.61 5.23 -15.25
C ARG A 46 -30.69 4.93 -14.08
N ARG A 47 -29.50 4.39 -14.36
CA ARG A 47 -28.48 4.15 -13.34
C ARG A 47 -28.18 5.49 -12.70
N LEU A 48 -28.73 5.71 -11.50
CA LEU A 48 -28.36 6.81 -10.64
C LEU A 48 -26.86 6.63 -10.40
N ARG A 49 -26.04 7.40 -11.12
CA ARG A 49 -24.59 7.39 -10.93
C ARG A 49 -24.38 7.73 -9.45
N ARG A 50 -23.98 6.73 -8.66
CA ARG A 50 -23.47 6.98 -7.32
C ARG A 50 -22.21 7.80 -7.52
N LEU A 51 -22.35 9.12 -7.44
CA LEU A 51 -21.22 10.02 -7.32
C LEU A 51 -20.56 9.61 -6.01
N GLY A 52 -19.35 9.06 -6.11
CA GLY A 52 -18.53 8.82 -4.94
C GLY A 52 -18.38 10.11 -4.15
N PRO A 53 -18.01 10.03 -2.86
CA PRO A 53 -17.74 11.22 -2.08
C PRO A 53 -16.74 12.11 -2.84
N PRO A 54 -16.91 13.44 -2.82
CA PRO A 54 -15.98 14.34 -3.47
C PRO A 54 -14.58 14.10 -2.91
N MET A 55 -13.57 14.22 -3.77
CA MET A 55 -12.18 14.11 -3.35
C MET A 55 -11.91 15.14 -2.24
N PRO A 56 -11.20 14.77 -1.16
CA PRO A 56 -10.82 15.73 -0.14
C PRO A 56 -9.90 16.82 -0.71
N PRO A 57 -9.83 17.99 -0.07
CA PRO A 57 -8.95 19.06 -0.50
C PRO A 57 -7.46 18.65 -0.39
N ASP A 58 -6.63 19.20 -1.27
CA ASP A 58 -5.20 18.85 -1.35
C ASP A 58 -4.44 19.08 -0.04
N ASP A 59 -4.78 20.11 0.74
CA ASP A 59 -4.18 20.35 2.05
C ASP A 59 -4.40 19.17 3.00
N MET A 60 -5.61 18.61 3.00
CA MET A 60 -5.96 17.48 3.86
C MET A 60 -5.29 16.19 3.37
N LEU A 61 -5.11 16.04 2.06
CA LEU A 61 -4.32 14.96 1.48
C LEU A 61 -2.84 15.10 1.86
N ARG A 62 -2.25 16.29 1.74
CA ARG A 62 -0.85 16.56 2.12
C ARG A 62 -0.59 16.26 3.59
N LEU A 63 -1.49 16.72 4.48
CA LEU A 63 -1.44 16.43 5.91
C LEU A 63 -1.50 14.92 6.18
N SER A 64 -2.49 14.23 5.58
CA SER A 64 -2.62 12.78 5.73
C SER A 64 -1.37 12.04 5.26
N ILE A 65 -0.78 12.44 4.13
CA ILE A 65 0.46 11.83 3.64
C ILE A 65 1.62 12.08 4.61
N ALA A 66 1.76 13.32 5.12
CA ALA A 66 2.82 13.66 6.07
C ALA A 66 2.70 12.89 7.38
N ASP A 67 1.50 12.76 7.93
CA ASP A 67 1.22 11.96 9.12
C ASP A 67 1.58 10.48 8.92
N ASN A 68 1.12 9.89 7.82
CA ASN A 68 1.40 8.49 7.50
C ASN A 68 2.90 8.23 7.31
N LEU A 69 3.61 9.11 6.59
CA LEU A 69 5.05 8.98 6.38
C LEU A 69 5.83 9.15 7.69
N MET A 70 5.47 10.12 8.53
CA MET A 70 6.05 10.28 9.86
C MET A 70 5.86 9.01 10.70
N GLN A 71 4.67 8.40 10.65
CA GLN A 71 4.38 7.17 11.39
C GLN A 71 5.19 5.97 10.86
N ILE A 72 5.29 5.81 9.53
CA ILE A 72 6.08 4.73 8.92
C ILE A 72 7.54 4.84 9.34
N VAL A 73 8.08 6.05 9.27
CA VAL A 73 9.48 6.32 9.58
C VAL A 73 9.75 6.22 11.08
N GLY A 74 8.83 6.66 11.93
CA GLY A 74 8.92 6.51 13.39
C GLY A 74 8.79 5.06 13.87
N ASN A 75 8.04 4.22 13.15
CA ASN A 75 7.90 2.79 13.45
C ASN A 75 9.01 1.92 12.84
N MET A 76 9.92 2.52 12.06
CA MET A 76 10.99 1.79 11.38
C MET A 76 12.01 1.30 12.39
N THR A 77 12.34 0.01 12.36
CA THR A 77 13.29 -0.61 13.31
C THR A 77 14.69 -0.79 12.75
N ASN A 78 14.87 -0.54 11.44
CA ASN A 78 16.16 -0.66 10.78
C ASN A 78 16.87 0.69 10.76
N ASP A 79 18.00 0.77 11.46
CA ASP A 79 18.79 1.99 11.62
C ASP A 79 19.39 2.51 10.31
N GLU A 80 19.68 1.62 9.34
CA GLU A 80 20.21 2.02 8.03
C GLU A 80 19.16 2.80 7.24
N TYR A 81 17.93 2.26 7.18
CA TYR A 81 16.83 2.94 6.51
C TYR A 81 16.41 4.21 7.25
N GLN A 82 16.49 4.23 8.58
CA GLN A 82 16.27 5.46 9.35
C GLN A 82 17.27 6.56 8.97
N ARG A 83 18.56 6.24 8.87
CA ARG A 83 19.58 7.21 8.43
C ARG A 83 19.33 7.70 7.01
N GLN A 84 18.97 6.80 6.10
CA GLN A 84 18.59 7.19 4.74
C GLN A 84 17.38 8.14 4.74
N CYS A 85 16.37 7.89 5.57
CA CYS A 85 15.24 8.80 5.73
C CYS A 85 15.67 10.17 6.30
N CYS A 86 16.58 10.20 7.28
CA CYS A 86 17.16 11.45 7.78
C CYS A 86 17.84 12.25 6.65
N GLU A 87 18.61 11.58 5.79
CA GLU A 87 19.27 12.21 4.65
C GLU A 87 18.27 12.75 3.62
N ILE A 88 17.25 11.97 3.28
CA ILE A 88 16.19 12.35 2.33
C ILE A 88 15.44 13.59 2.82
N PHE A 89 15.03 13.60 4.09
CA PHE A 89 14.30 14.72 4.68
C PHE A 89 15.22 15.86 5.17
N GLN A 90 16.54 15.69 5.05
CA GLN A 90 17.55 16.65 5.51
C GLN A 90 17.35 17.04 6.98
N VAL A 91 17.10 16.05 7.83
CA VAL A 91 16.91 16.21 9.28
C VAL A 91 17.97 15.44 10.05
N SER A 92 18.35 15.94 11.23
CA SER A 92 19.32 15.25 12.09
C SER A 92 18.74 14.01 12.76
N GLU A 93 17.43 14.02 13.08
CA GLU A 93 16.75 12.94 13.76
C GLU A 93 15.30 12.81 13.26
N LEU A 94 14.76 11.59 13.31
CA LEU A 94 13.40 11.27 12.89
C LEU A 94 12.34 11.65 13.94
N THR A 95 12.34 12.94 14.31
CA THR A 95 11.44 13.51 15.32
C THR A 95 10.43 14.47 14.68
N HIS A 96 9.74 15.29 15.48
CA HIS A 96 8.72 16.25 15.03
C HIS A 96 9.16 17.15 13.85
N GLY A 97 10.47 17.36 13.62
CA GLY A 97 10.98 18.12 12.48
C GLY A 97 10.75 17.47 11.10
N VAL A 98 10.61 16.14 11.04
CA VAL A 98 10.38 15.39 9.79
C VAL A 98 9.06 15.78 9.15
N HIS A 99 8.01 15.93 9.96
CA HIS A 99 6.66 16.24 9.48
C HIS A 99 6.63 17.56 8.68
N GLY A 100 7.29 18.59 9.20
CA GLY A 100 7.41 19.88 8.50
C GLY A 100 8.18 19.76 7.18
N GLN A 101 9.24 18.95 7.14
CA GLN A 101 10.00 18.73 5.91
C GLN A 101 9.23 17.92 4.86
N ILE A 102 8.46 16.92 5.28
CA ILE A 102 7.58 16.18 4.37
C ILE A 102 6.56 17.14 3.75
N LEU A 103 5.92 18.00 4.56
CA LEU A 103 4.95 18.98 4.04
C LEU A 103 5.59 19.96 3.04
N ALA A 104 6.77 20.49 3.36
CA ALA A 104 7.50 21.38 2.47
C ALA A 104 7.87 20.69 1.14
N ALA A 105 8.31 19.43 1.20
CA ALA A 105 8.63 18.64 0.01
C ALA A 105 7.39 18.36 -0.84
N LEU A 106 6.26 18.00 -0.23
CA LEU A 106 5.00 17.78 -0.94
C LEU A 106 4.51 19.05 -1.63
N GLN A 107 4.57 20.19 -0.95
CA GLN A 107 4.22 21.47 -1.54
C GLN A 107 5.11 21.81 -2.75
N HIS A 108 6.42 21.62 -2.61
CA HIS A 108 7.36 21.86 -3.71
C HIS A 108 7.08 20.95 -4.92
N ILE A 109 6.71 19.67 -4.70
CA ILE A 109 6.31 18.76 -5.78
C ILE A 109 5.02 19.24 -6.47
N ASP A 110 4.04 19.70 -5.70
CA ASP A 110 2.79 20.23 -6.25
C ASP A 110 3.01 21.49 -7.07
N GLU A 111 3.90 22.38 -6.64
CA GLU A 111 4.32 23.58 -7.38
C GLU A 111 5.05 23.22 -8.67
N GLN A 112 5.95 22.23 -8.64
CA GLN A 112 6.62 21.74 -9.84
C GLN A 112 5.65 21.12 -10.85
N ARG A 113 4.66 20.35 -10.38
CA ARG A 113 3.62 19.76 -11.24
C ARG A 113 2.72 20.81 -11.89
N GLN A 114 2.47 21.91 -11.20
CA GLN A 114 1.65 23.01 -11.72
C GLN A 114 2.42 23.95 -12.66
N ARG A 115 3.75 23.84 -12.73
CA ARG A 115 4.57 24.65 -13.62
C ARG A 115 4.33 24.23 -15.08
N PRO A 116 3.86 25.14 -15.96
CA PRO A 116 3.58 24.79 -17.35
C PRO A 116 4.91 24.54 -18.07
N GLY A 117 5.28 23.27 -18.25
CA GLY A 117 6.52 22.87 -18.90
C GLY A 117 7.15 21.55 -18.42
N GLY A 118 6.57 20.87 -17.42
CA GLY A 118 7.09 19.62 -16.85
C GLY A 118 6.86 18.33 -17.66
N HIS A 119 6.75 18.41 -18.98
CA HIS A 119 6.85 17.26 -19.88
C HIS A 119 7.88 17.57 -20.95
N ARG A 120 9.06 16.98 -20.82
CA ARG A 120 10.00 16.80 -21.91
C ARG A 120 10.54 15.39 -21.89
#